data_AF-A0A0Q8WP95-F1
#
_entry.id   AF-A0A0Q8WP95-F1
#
_cell.length_a   1.000
_cell.length_b   1.000
_cell.length_c   1.000
_cell.angle_alpha   90.00
_cell.angle_beta   90.00
_cell.angle_gamma   90.00
#
_symmetry.space_group_name_H-M   'P 1'
#
loop_
_entity.id
_entity.type
_entity.pdbx_description
1 polymer ?
#
loop_
_entity_poly.entity_id
_entity_poly.type
_entity_poly.pdbx_seq_one_letter_code
_entity_poly.pdbx_strand_id
1 'polypeptide(L)'
;MKSLGITLVVALLLIGGARPADALTTDQARIAATEAVGAGDGEAAARIIAANGLATRPAVLGRIIYDAGVLAVRADLGDEFSQAVATAFVDGGVSFATANSAFAHGSLLVIAGAPTDPQLLREIGPGGVAILRTELAYLGVTLPATSLF
;
A
#
# COMPACT_ATOMS: atom_id res chain seq x y z
N MET A 1 -26.75 -63.31 27.00
CA MET A 1 -27.83 -62.31 26.91
C MET A 1 -27.42 -61.07 27.70
N LYS A 2 -26.97 -59.99 27.04
CA LYS A 2 -26.79 -58.67 27.64
C LYS A 2 -27.18 -57.61 26.61
N SER A 3 -28.33 -57.00 26.92
CA SER A 3 -28.95 -55.75 26.46
C SER A 3 -28.22 -54.90 25.42
N LEU A 4 -28.97 -54.58 24.35
CA LEU A 4 -28.77 -53.40 23.53
C LEU A 4 -28.82 -52.13 24.40
N GLY A 5 -27.92 -51.18 24.12
CA GLY A 5 -28.01 -49.79 24.54
C GLY A 5 -27.57 -48.93 23.36
N ILE A 6 -28.55 -48.34 22.68
CA ILE A 6 -28.36 -47.40 21.56
C ILE A 6 -27.64 -46.17 22.09
N THR A 7 -26.50 -45.77 21.51
CA THR A 7 -25.87 -44.48 21.80
C THR A 7 -25.68 -43.69 20.51
N LEU A 8 -26.67 -42.82 20.30
CA LEU A 8 -26.69 -41.53 19.64
C LEU A 8 -25.43 -41.07 18.89
N VAL A 9 -25.60 -40.82 17.59
CA VAL A 9 -24.69 -40.09 16.69
C VAL A 9 -24.55 -38.64 17.15
N VAL A 10 -23.32 -38.16 17.33
CA VAL A 10 -22.99 -36.73 17.24
C VAL A 10 -21.72 -36.58 16.40
N ALA A 11 -21.94 -36.32 15.11
CA ALA A 11 -20.94 -35.73 14.24
C ALA A 11 -20.73 -34.28 14.68
N LEU A 12 -19.60 -34.00 15.33
CA LEU A 12 -19.21 -32.63 15.65
C LEU A 12 -17.97 -32.30 14.83
N LEU A 13 -18.21 -31.46 13.82
CA LEU A 13 -17.24 -30.90 12.90
C LEU A 13 -15.98 -30.44 13.64
N LEU A 14 -14.84 -30.99 13.25
CA LEU A 14 -13.51 -30.43 13.49
C LEU A 14 -13.33 -29.18 12.61
N ILE A 15 -14.14 -28.13 12.81
CA ILE A 15 -13.75 -26.79 12.41
C ILE A 15 -12.74 -26.34 13.48
N GLY A 16 -11.49 -26.73 13.26
CA GLY A 16 -10.36 -26.15 13.98
C GLY A 16 -10.48 -24.63 13.88
N GLY A 17 -10.68 -23.99 15.02
CA GLY A 17 -10.78 -22.55 15.12
C GLY A 17 -9.49 -21.91 14.64
N ALA A 18 -9.46 -21.54 13.37
CA ALA A 18 -8.65 -20.42 12.94
C ALA A 18 -9.19 -19.21 13.70
N ARG A 19 -8.43 -18.73 14.69
CA ARG A 19 -8.69 -17.42 15.28
C ARG A 19 -8.85 -16.43 14.12
N PRO A 20 -9.86 -15.53 14.12
CA PRO A 20 -9.85 -14.46 13.13
C PRO A 20 -8.50 -13.78 13.28
N ALA A 21 -7.69 -13.77 12.21
CA ALA A 21 -6.52 -12.93 12.17
C ALA A 21 -7.04 -11.52 12.47
N ASP A 22 -6.55 -10.89 13.54
CA ASP A 22 -6.97 -9.54 13.93
C ASP A 22 -6.79 -8.64 12.70
N ALA A 23 -7.92 -8.29 12.06
CA ALA A 23 -7.91 -7.45 10.88
C ALA A 23 -7.42 -6.07 11.35
N LEU A 24 -6.34 -5.57 10.74
CA LEU A 24 -5.85 -4.23 11.02
C LEU A 24 -6.99 -3.23 10.78
N THR A 25 -7.07 -2.21 11.63
CA THR A 25 -7.93 -1.07 11.30
C THR A 25 -7.41 -0.41 10.03
N THR A 26 -8.28 0.34 9.32
CA THR A 26 -7.86 1.08 8.12
C THR A 26 -6.65 1.99 8.40
N ASP A 27 -6.61 2.64 9.56
CA ASP A 27 -5.50 3.52 9.92
C ASP A 27 -4.21 2.75 10.21
N GLN A 28 -4.29 1.60 10.88
CA GLN A 28 -3.12 0.75 11.10
C GLN A 28 -2.57 0.20 9.78
N ALA A 29 -3.44 -0.28 8.89
CA ALA A 29 -3.04 -0.76 7.57
C ALA A 29 -2.42 0.37 6.72
N ARG A 30 -2.99 1.58 6.78
CA ARG A 30 -2.45 2.75 6.10
C ARG A 30 -1.05 3.09 6.61
N ILE A 31 -0.84 3.15 7.92
CA ILE A 31 0.46 3.45 8.52
C ILE A 31 1.49 2.40 8.11
N ALA A 32 1.16 1.11 8.20
CA ALA A 32 2.07 0.04 7.81
C ALA A 32 2.44 0.11 6.31
N ALA A 33 1.47 0.42 5.43
CA ALA A 33 1.73 0.62 4.01
C ALA A 33 2.62 1.85 3.77
N THR A 34 2.40 2.95 4.49
CA THR A 34 3.24 4.15 4.45
C THR A 34 4.69 3.85 4.82
N GLU A 35 4.92 3.12 5.91
CA GLU A 35 6.27 2.74 6.35
C GLU A 35 6.96 1.83 5.33
N ALA A 36 6.26 0.83 4.81
CA ALA A 36 6.79 -0.07 3.79
C ALA A 36 7.19 0.67 2.50
N VAL A 37 6.29 1.52 1.98
CA VAL A 37 6.58 2.34 0.78
C VAL A 37 7.73 3.32 1.04
N GLY A 38 7.74 3.98 2.20
CA GLY A 38 8.79 4.93 2.59
C GLY A 38 10.16 4.29 2.77
N ALA A 39 10.21 2.99 3.09
CA ALA A 39 11.42 2.18 3.17
C ALA A 39 11.82 1.52 1.84
N GLY A 40 11.06 1.74 0.76
CA GLY A 40 11.33 1.14 -0.55
C GLY A 40 10.78 -0.29 -0.72
N ASP A 41 10.03 -0.83 0.23
CA ASP A 41 9.47 -2.19 0.17
C ASP A 41 8.08 -2.21 -0.49
N GLY A 42 8.08 -2.19 -1.82
CA GLY A 42 6.87 -2.23 -2.64
C GLY A 42 6.05 -3.52 -2.50
N GLU A 43 6.71 -4.66 -2.28
CA GLU A 43 6.02 -5.95 -2.16
C GLU A 43 5.27 -6.08 -0.83
N ALA A 44 5.88 -5.64 0.28
CA ALA A 44 5.20 -5.59 1.56
C ALA A 44 4.01 -4.63 1.52
N ALA A 45 4.20 -3.46 0.92
CA ALA A 45 3.12 -2.50 0.71
C ALA A 45 1.98 -3.08 -0.14
N ALA A 46 2.28 -3.78 -1.25
CA ALA A 46 1.28 -4.45 -2.09
C ALA A 46 0.42 -5.42 -1.28
N ARG A 47 1.06 -6.29 -0.47
CA ARG A 47 0.36 -7.25 0.39
C ARG A 47 -0.56 -6.55 1.38
N ILE A 48 -0.11 -5.45 1.99
CA ILE A 48 -0.90 -4.68 2.95
C ILE A 48 -2.10 -4.02 2.26
N ILE A 49 -1.90 -3.41 1.08
CA ILE A 49 -2.95 -2.76 0.31
C ILE A 49 -4.05 -3.76 -0.07
N ALA A 50 -3.66 -4.92 -0.60
CA ALA A 50 -4.58 -5.96 -1.02
C ALA A 50 -5.33 -6.58 0.16
N ALA A 51 -4.62 -7.00 1.21
CA ALA A 51 -5.20 -7.70 2.36
C ALA A 51 -6.19 -6.84 3.16
N ASN A 52 -6.05 -5.52 3.10
CA ASN A 52 -6.86 -4.58 3.89
C ASN A 52 -7.86 -3.77 3.04
N GLY A 53 -8.02 -4.12 1.75
CA GLY A 53 -8.98 -3.47 0.87
C GLY A 53 -8.72 -1.97 0.66
N LEU A 54 -7.45 -1.56 0.70
CA LEU A 54 -7.06 -0.16 0.49
C LEU A 54 -7.09 0.21 -1.00
N ALA A 55 -7.06 -0.78 -1.88
CA ALA A 55 -6.97 -0.62 -3.34
C ALA A 55 -8.10 0.22 -3.97
N THR A 56 -9.23 0.37 -3.29
CA THR A 56 -10.41 1.13 -3.74
C THR A 56 -10.56 2.49 -3.05
N ARG A 57 -9.57 2.90 -2.24
CA ARG A 57 -9.65 4.09 -1.38
C ARG A 57 -8.62 5.15 -1.80
N PRO A 58 -8.89 5.94 -2.86
CA PRO A 58 -7.90 6.85 -3.44
C PRO A 58 -7.40 7.92 -2.46
N ALA A 59 -8.24 8.44 -1.56
CA ALA A 59 -7.80 9.40 -0.55
C ALA A 59 -6.81 8.78 0.46
N VAL A 60 -7.00 7.51 0.84
CA VAL A 60 -6.09 6.79 1.75
C VAL A 60 -4.77 6.49 1.04
N LEU A 61 -4.82 6.04 -0.21
CA LEU A 61 -3.65 5.80 -1.05
C LEU A 61 -2.86 7.10 -1.31
N GLY A 62 -3.55 8.21 -1.57
CA GLY A 62 -2.92 9.53 -1.72
C GLY A 62 -2.21 9.99 -0.46
N ARG A 63 -2.78 9.69 0.72
CA ARG A 63 -2.12 9.95 2.00
C ARG A 63 -0.90 9.05 2.22
N ILE A 64 -0.96 7.78 1.77
CA ILE A 64 0.19 6.87 1.80
C ILE A 64 1.33 7.43 0.96
N ILE A 65 1.07 7.82 -0.28
CA ILE A 65 2.08 8.43 -1.18
C ILE A 65 2.72 9.65 -0.53
N TYR A 66 1.90 10.55 0.02
CA TYR A 66 2.39 11.77 0.67
C TYR A 66 3.26 11.48 1.89
N ASP A 67 2.74 10.74 2.88
CA ASP A 67 3.47 10.47 4.13
C ASP A 67 4.74 9.64 3.84
N ALA A 68 4.67 8.67 2.91
CA ALA A 68 5.81 7.83 2.54
C ALA A 68 6.89 8.60 1.77
N GLY A 69 6.50 9.54 0.90
CA GLY A 69 7.44 10.42 0.20
C GLY A 69 8.25 11.27 1.18
N VAL A 70 7.61 11.82 2.22
CA VAL A 70 8.29 12.57 3.30
C VAL A 70 9.29 11.67 4.04
N LEU A 71 8.92 10.42 4.34
CA LEU A 71 9.83 9.46 4.99
C LEU A 71 11.03 9.13 4.10
N ALA A 72 10.77 8.82 2.83
CA ALA A 72 11.79 8.42 1.87
C ALA A 72 12.82 9.52 1.66
N VAL A 73 12.41 10.78 1.53
CA VAL A 73 13.37 11.86 1.30
C VAL A 73 14.24 12.11 2.53
N ARG A 74 13.67 12.04 3.73
CA ARG A 74 14.46 12.13 4.97
C ARG A 74 15.49 11.01 5.09
N ALA A 75 15.24 9.88 4.44
CA ALA A 75 16.12 8.72 4.40
C ALA A 75 17.02 8.65 3.14
N ASP A 76 16.92 9.62 2.21
CA ASP A 76 17.59 9.62 0.91
C ASP A 76 17.24 8.40 0.00
N LEU A 77 15.97 7.99 0.02
CA LEU A 77 15.42 6.81 -0.70
C LEU A 77 14.44 7.18 -1.82
N GLY A 78 14.67 8.30 -2.51
CA GLY A 78 13.72 8.82 -3.51
C GLY A 78 13.45 7.86 -4.68
N ASP A 79 14.48 7.16 -5.16
CA ASP A 79 14.35 6.23 -6.27
C ASP A 79 13.65 4.94 -5.85
N GLU A 80 14.02 4.38 -4.70
CA GLU A 80 13.40 3.20 -4.10
C GLU A 80 11.93 3.47 -3.79
N PHE A 81 11.61 4.65 -3.27
CA PHE A 81 10.23 5.08 -3.05
C PHE A 81 9.41 5.04 -4.33
N SER A 82 9.91 5.64 -5.42
CA SER A 82 9.17 5.70 -6.68
C SER A 82 8.92 4.30 -7.27
N GLN A 83 9.87 3.38 -7.09
CA GLN A 83 9.72 1.97 -7.48
C GLN A 83 8.75 1.21 -6.57
N ALA A 84 8.82 1.47 -5.26
CA ALA A 84 7.94 0.87 -4.27
C ALA A 84 6.48 1.26 -4.49
N VAL A 85 6.19 2.53 -4.79
CA VAL A 85 4.83 2.99 -5.13
C VAL A 85 4.29 2.23 -6.35
N ALA A 86 5.08 2.14 -7.43
CA ALA A 86 4.67 1.47 -8.66
C ALA A 86 4.34 -0.01 -8.41
N THR A 87 5.23 -0.72 -7.70
CA THR A 87 5.05 -2.12 -7.32
C THR A 87 3.82 -2.29 -6.42
N ALA A 88 3.74 -1.49 -5.35
CA ALA A 88 2.67 -1.56 -4.36
C ALA A 88 1.28 -1.34 -4.98
N PHE A 89 1.17 -0.43 -5.95
CA PHE A 89 -0.12 -0.07 -6.53
C PHE A 89 -0.57 -1.12 -7.56
N VAL A 90 0.33 -1.57 -8.44
CA VAL A 90 0.00 -2.59 -9.43
C VAL A 90 -0.31 -3.93 -8.74
N ASP A 91 0.61 -4.41 -7.90
CA ASP A 91 0.49 -5.74 -7.28
C ASP A 91 -0.51 -5.74 -6.12
N GLY A 92 -0.77 -4.57 -5.52
CA GLY A 92 -1.83 -4.38 -4.52
C GLY A 92 -3.24 -4.35 -5.11
N GLY A 93 -3.38 -4.43 -6.43
CA GLY A 93 -4.68 -4.44 -7.12
C GLY A 93 -5.34 -3.06 -7.21
N VAL A 94 -4.58 -1.98 -7.06
CA VAL A 94 -5.07 -0.61 -7.32
C VAL A 94 -5.33 -0.50 -8.81
N SER A 95 -6.48 0.02 -9.22
CA SER A 95 -6.73 0.28 -10.64
C SER A 95 -6.01 1.54 -11.11
N PHE A 96 -5.67 1.64 -12.40
CA PHE A 96 -5.09 2.85 -12.98
C PHE A 96 -5.90 4.12 -12.67
N ALA A 97 -7.22 4.05 -12.78
CA ALA A 97 -8.10 5.18 -12.46
C ALA A 97 -8.00 5.58 -10.97
N THR A 98 -7.95 4.59 -10.07
CA THR A 98 -7.79 4.83 -8.64
C THR A 98 -6.41 5.37 -8.29
N ALA A 99 -5.36 4.88 -8.95
CA ALA A 99 -3.99 5.38 -8.80
C ALA A 99 -3.90 6.86 -9.18
N ASN A 100 -4.47 7.25 -10.33
CA ASN A 100 -4.52 8.67 -10.74
C ASN A 100 -5.28 9.55 -9.75
N SER A 101 -6.43 9.08 -9.22
CA SER A 101 -7.12 9.81 -8.15
C SER A 101 -6.29 9.91 -6.88
N ALA A 102 -5.54 8.86 -6.52
CA ALA A 102 -4.64 8.86 -5.36
C ALA A 102 -3.50 9.88 -5.54
N PHE A 103 -2.87 9.95 -6.72
CA PHE A 103 -1.84 10.94 -7.03
C PHE A 103 -2.38 12.37 -6.99
N ALA A 104 -3.61 12.61 -7.46
CA ALA A 104 -4.27 13.89 -7.32
C ALA A 104 -4.47 14.27 -5.84
N HIS A 105 -4.92 13.33 -5.01
CA HIS A 105 -5.04 13.56 -3.56
C HIS A 105 -3.69 13.84 -2.89
N GLY A 106 -2.65 13.07 -3.23
CA GLY A 106 -1.29 13.30 -2.72
C GLY A 106 -0.77 14.68 -3.08
N SER A 107 -0.96 15.11 -4.33
CA SER A 107 -0.60 16.45 -4.81
C SER A 107 -1.32 17.58 -4.05
N LEU A 108 -2.59 17.39 -3.70
CA LEU A 108 -3.34 18.38 -2.91
C LEU A 108 -2.78 18.49 -1.48
N LEU A 109 -2.38 17.37 -0.86
CA LEU A 109 -1.75 17.38 0.47
C LEU A 109 -0.41 18.10 0.46
N VAL A 110 0.38 17.88 -0.60
CA VAL A 110 1.60 18.65 -0.88
C VAL A 110 1.31 20.14 -0.94
N ILE A 111 0.35 20.58 -1.76
CA ILE A 111 0.04 22.00 -1.94
C ILE A 111 -0.43 22.62 -0.61
N ALA A 112 -1.19 21.87 0.19
CA ALA A 112 -1.63 22.32 1.49
C ALA A 112 -0.49 22.43 2.52
N GLY A 113 0.52 21.55 2.45
CA GLY A 113 1.67 21.52 3.36
C GLY A 113 2.87 22.40 2.95
N ALA A 114 3.03 22.69 1.67
CA ALA A 114 4.15 23.47 1.12
C ALA A 114 4.33 24.88 1.71
N PRO A 115 3.27 25.64 2.09
CA PRO A 115 3.43 26.94 2.74
C PRO A 115 4.11 26.86 4.11
N THR A 116 4.05 25.70 4.76
CA THR A 116 4.59 25.46 6.10
C THR A 116 5.92 24.70 6.11
N ASP A 117 6.35 24.17 4.97
CA ASP A 117 7.58 23.40 4.85
C ASP A 117 8.25 23.66 3.48
N PRO A 118 9.20 24.61 3.41
CA PRO A 118 9.95 24.91 2.18
C PRO A 118 10.87 23.77 1.73
N GLN A 119 11.18 22.83 2.63
CA GLN A 119 11.97 21.66 2.33
C GLN A 119 11.13 20.70 1.49
N LEU A 120 9.84 20.56 1.83
CA LEU A 120 8.84 19.77 1.12
C LEU A 120 8.95 19.91 -0.40
N LEU A 121 9.06 21.13 -0.96
CA LEU A 121 9.17 21.36 -2.42
C LEU A 121 10.41 20.71 -3.08
N ARG A 122 11.53 20.58 -2.37
CA ARG A 122 12.72 19.83 -2.85
C ARG A 122 12.54 18.33 -2.68
N GLU A 123 11.75 17.93 -1.68
CA GLU A 123 11.44 16.54 -1.34
C GLU A 123 10.43 15.89 -2.32
N ILE A 124 9.81 16.65 -3.23
CA ILE A 124 8.77 16.16 -4.18
C ILE A 124 9.31 15.86 -5.58
N GLY A 125 10.59 16.15 -5.86
CA GLY A 125 11.24 15.71 -7.10
C GLY A 125 10.98 14.23 -7.44
N PRO A 126 11.04 13.30 -6.46
CA PRO A 126 10.68 11.89 -6.64
C PRO A 126 9.19 11.61 -6.91
N GLY A 127 8.28 12.51 -6.52
CA GLY A 127 6.83 12.32 -6.67
C GLY A 127 6.36 12.32 -8.13
N GLY A 128 6.98 13.14 -8.98
CA GLY A 128 6.74 13.11 -10.43
C GLY A 128 7.23 11.82 -11.07
N VAL A 129 8.37 11.29 -10.61
CA VAL A 129 8.94 10.01 -11.08
C VAL A 129 8.08 8.84 -10.63
N ALA A 130 7.52 8.88 -9.42
CA ALA A 130 6.60 7.85 -8.92
C ALA A 130 5.33 7.74 -9.79
N ILE A 131 4.77 8.86 -10.24
CA ILE A 131 3.62 8.88 -11.18
C ILE A 131 4.01 8.18 -12.49
N LEU A 132 5.08 8.65 -13.15
CA LEU A 132 5.56 8.10 -14.43
C LEU A 132 5.87 6.59 -14.34
N ARG A 133 6.59 6.14 -13.31
CA ARG A 133 6.90 4.72 -13.09
C ARG A 133 5.63 3.89 -12.88
N THR A 134 4.67 4.41 -12.13
CA THR A 134 3.40 3.71 -11.87
C THR A 134 2.57 3.58 -13.14
N GLU A 135 2.46 4.65 -13.94
CA GLU A 135 1.76 4.60 -15.24
C GLU A 135 2.39 3.58 -16.19
N LEU A 136 3.72 3.55 -16.28
CA LEU A 136 4.43 2.59 -17.13
C LEU A 136 4.29 1.15 -16.63
N ALA A 137 4.30 0.93 -15.31
CA ALA A 137 4.10 -0.39 -14.72
C ALA A 137 2.72 -0.96 -15.08
N TYR A 138 1.66 -0.13 -15.11
CA TYR A 138 0.34 -0.55 -15.60
C TYR A 138 0.33 -0.94 -17.09
N LEU A 139 1.24 -0.38 -17.89
CA LEU A 139 1.42 -0.72 -19.30
C LEU A 139 2.34 -1.94 -19.51
N GLY A 140 2.85 -2.55 -18.43
CA GLY A 140 3.81 -3.65 -18.48
C GLY A 140 5.23 -3.21 -18.86
N VAL A 141 5.53 -1.91 -18.74
CA VAL A 141 6.84 -1.32 -19.07
C VAL A 141 7.56 -0.93 -17.78
N THR A 142 8.78 -1.43 -17.58
CA THR A 142 9.62 -1.08 -16.43
C THR A 142 10.69 -0.07 -16.86
N LEU A 143 10.80 1.05 -16.14
CA LEU A 143 11.95 1.94 -16.30
C LEU A 143 13.17 1.34 -15.59
N PRO A 144 14.37 1.37 -16.21
CA PRO A 144 15.58 0.99 -15.51
C PRO A 144 15.79 1.89 -14.29
N ALA A 145 16.34 1.32 -13.21
CA ALA A 145 16.60 2.04 -11.96
C ALA A 145 17.57 3.23 -12.12
N THR A 146 18.35 3.25 -13.21
CA THR A 146 19.33 4.29 -13.49
C THR A 146 18.77 5.46 -14.31
N SER A 147 18.89 6.65 -13.72
CA SER A 147 19.02 7.97 -14.35
C SER A 147 17.75 8.78 -14.62
N LEU A 148 17.26 9.49 -13.59
CA LEU A 148 16.55 10.78 -13.76
C LEU A 148 17.21 11.94 -12.98
N PHE A 149 18.45 11.76 -12.52
CA PHE A 149 19.30 12.83 -11.98
C PHE A 149 20.66 12.81 -12.68
#